data_AF-A0A2N4YP99-F1
#
_entry.id   AF-A0A2N4YP99-F1
#
_cell.length_a   1.000
_cell.length_b   1.000
_cell.length_c   1.000
_cell.angle_alpha   90.00
_cell.angle_beta   90.00
_cell.angle_gamma   90.00
#
_symmetry.space_group_name_H-M   'P 1'
#
loop_
_entity.id
_entity.type
_entity.pdbx_description
1 polymer ?
#
loop_
_entity_poly.entity_id
_entity_poly.type
_entity_poly.pdbx_seq_one_letter_code
_entity_poly.pdbx_strand_id
1 'polypeptide(L)'
;MQNTIHPRDLIVGLQKGLALIQLFSKTCPKLTVAQAAKMSGLTQSAARRFLLTLLHERYLQTDGRYYWLTPKTLRLGQAYV
;
A
#
# COMPACT_ATOMS: atom_id res chain seq x y z
N MET A 1 21.43 -10.85 16.98
CA MET A 1 20.49 -10.54 18.08
C MET A 1 19.08 -10.56 17.51
N GLN A 2 18.25 -11.54 17.86
CA GLN A 2 16.83 -11.52 17.47
C GLN A 2 16.13 -10.54 18.39
N ASN A 3 15.63 -9.43 17.85
CA ASN A 3 14.78 -8.52 18.60
C ASN A 3 13.42 -9.21 18.74
N THR A 4 13.04 -9.62 19.97
CA THR A 4 11.71 -10.20 20.22
C THR A 4 10.67 -9.07 20.17
N ILE A 5 9.99 -8.92 19.03
CA ILE A 5 8.91 -7.92 18.87
C ILE A 5 7.58 -8.57 19.27
N HIS A 6 6.85 -7.99 20.23
CA HIS A 6 5.54 -8.52 20.61
C HIS A 6 4.46 -8.07 19.63
N PRO A 7 3.47 -8.94 19.29
CA PRO A 7 2.39 -8.60 18.37
C PRO A 7 1.58 -7.35 18.76
N ARG A 8 1.51 -7.04 20.05
CA ARG A 8 0.80 -5.85 20.58
C ARG A 8 1.48 -4.53 20.21
N ASP A 9 2.79 -4.57 19.93
CA ASP A 9 3.58 -3.39 19.56
C ASP A 9 3.50 -3.11 18.05
N LEU A 10 2.92 -4.04 17.28
CA LEU A 10 2.82 -3.93 15.83
C LEU A 10 1.57 -3.15 15.42
N ILE A 11 1.79 -2.07 14.67
CA ILE A 11 0.71 -1.32 14.03
C ILE A 11 0.30 -2.05 12.76
N VAL A 12 -0.76 -2.87 12.86
CA VAL A 12 -1.32 -3.65 11.75
C VAL A 12 -1.67 -2.77 10.54
N GLY A 13 -2.13 -1.54 10.78
CA GLY A 13 -2.42 -0.58 9.71
C GLY A 13 -1.20 -0.23 8.86
N LEU A 14 -0.04 -0.03 9.50
CA LEU A 14 1.21 0.28 8.79
C LEU A 14 1.68 -0.92 7.97
N GLN A 15 1.65 -2.12 8.55
CA GLN A 15 2.00 -3.36 7.84
C GLN A 15 1.16 -3.54 6.57
N LYS A 16 -0.15 -3.36 6.69
CA LYS A 16 -1.09 -3.47 5.57
C LYS A 16 -0.86 -2.37 4.52
N GLY A 17 -0.59 -1.14 4.96
CA GLY A 17 -0.29 -0.02 4.06
C GLY A 17 0.96 -0.28 3.21
N LEU A 18 2.04 -0.76 3.84
CA LEU A 18 3.29 -1.10 3.15
C LEU A 18 3.09 -2.27 2.17
N ALA A 19 2.43 -3.35 2.62
CA ALA A 19 2.13 -4.49 1.76
C ALA A 19 1.31 -4.08 0.53
N LEU A 20 0.36 -3.15 0.70
CA LEU A 20 -0.49 -2.67 -0.40
C LEU A 20 0.29 -1.86 -1.44
N ILE A 21 1.27 -1.04 -1.02
CA ILE A 21 2.18 -0.33 -1.94
C ILE A 21 3.00 -1.34 -2.77
N GLN A 22 3.43 -2.43 -2.16
CA GLN A 22 4.23 -3.46 -2.84
C GLN A 22 3.45 -4.28 -3.88
N LEU A 23 2.11 -4.20 -3.90
CA LEU A 23 1.29 -4.89 -4.91
C LEU A 23 1.42 -4.28 -6.30
N PHE A 24 1.81 -3.01 -6.39
CA PHE A 24 2.01 -2.33 -7.66
C PHE A 24 3.38 -2.71 -8.24
N SER A 25 3.39 -3.13 -9.49
CA SER A 25 4.61 -3.61 -10.16
C SER A 25 4.61 -3.21 -11.63
N LYS A 26 5.70 -3.50 -12.34
CA LYS A 26 5.76 -3.30 -13.80
C LYS A 26 4.71 -4.12 -14.54
N THR A 27 4.36 -5.31 -14.05
CA THR A 27 3.35 -6.19 -14.66
C THR A 27 1.93 -5.81 -14.23
N CYS A 28 1.77 -5.21 -13.05
CA CYS A 28 0.50 -4.70 -12.54
C CYS A 28 0.63 -3.23 -12.10
N PRO A 29 0.73 -2.29 -13.05
CA PRO A 29 0.96 -0.88 -12.72
C PRO A 29 -0.30 -0.17 -12.19
N LYS A 30 -1.49 -0.72 -12.47
CA LYS A 30 -2.78 -0.18 -12.09
C LYS A 30 -3.63 -1.25 -11.40
N LEU A 31 -4.29 -0.89 -10.30
CA LEU A 31 -5.15 -1.79 -9.54
C LEU A 31 -6.48 -1.11 -9.21
N THR A 32 -7.57 -1.87 -9.32
CA THR A 32 -8.87 -1.50 -8.73
C THR A 32 -8.90 -1.85 -7.24
N VAL A 33 -9.87 -1.31 -6.50
CA VAL A 33 -10.11 -1.68 -5.09
C VAL A 33 -10.30 -3.19 -4.93
N ALA A 34 -11.05 -3.84 -5.82
CA ALA A 34 -11.32 -5.27 -5.75
C ALA A 34 -10.05 -6.10 -5.99
N GLN A 35 -9.21 -5.71 -6.96
CA GLN A 35 -7.93 -6.37 -7.21
C GLN A 35 -6.98 -6.20 -6.03
N ALA A 36 -6.85 -4.99 -5.50
CA ALA A 36 -6.01 -4.70 -4.33
C ALA A 36 -6.47 -5.51 -3.10
N ALA A 37 -7.78 -5.58 -2.85
CA ALA A 37 -8.35 -6.39 -1.77
C ALA A 37 -8.03 -7.87 -1.92
N LYS A 38 -8.26 -8.43 -3.12
CA LYS A 38 -7.97 -9.84 -3.43
C LYS A 38 -6.48 -10.17 -3.23
N MET A 39 -5.59 -9.31 -3.71
CA MET A 39 -4.14 -9.54 -3.65
C MET A 39 -3.56 -9.32 -2.25
N SER A 40 -4.12 -8.40 -1.46
CA SER A 40 -3.66 -8.12 -0.08
C SER A 40 -4.33 -8.98 1.00
N GLY A 41 -5.35 -9.78 0.64
CA GLY A 41 -6.16 -10.52 1.61
C GLY A 41 -7.03 -9.62 2.51
N LEU A 42 -7.22 -8.35 2.11
CA LEU A 42 -8.05 -7.40 2.85
C LEU A 42 -9.50 -7.45 2.37
N THR A 43 -10.41 -6.99 3.23
CA THR A 43 -11.76 -6.65 2.77
C THR A 43 -11.71 -5.48 1.79
N GLN A 44 -12.68 -5.39 0.86
CA GLN A 44 -12.75 -4.26 -0.07
C GLN A 44 -12.87 -2.91 0.64
N SER A 45 -13.58 -2.85 1.77
CA SER A 45 -13.70 -1.64 2.58
C SER A 45 -12.36 -1.19 3.18
N ALA A 46 -11.58 -2.13 3.72
CA ALA A 46 -10.25 -1.85 4.24
C ALA A 46 -9.30 -1.41 3.12
N ALA A 47 -9.23 -2.16 2.01
CA ALA A 47 -8.39 -1.81 0.87
C ALA A 47 -8.73 -0.41 0.31
N ARG A 48 -10.02 -0.07 0.19
CA ARG A 48 -10.47 1.26 -0.23
C ARG A 48 -9.97 2.35 0.70
N ARG A 49 -10.06 2.17 2.02
CA ARG A 49 -9.57 3.15 3.01
C ARG A 49 -8.07 3.37 2.87
N PHE A 50 -7.27 2.30 2.74
CA PHE A 50 -5.83 2.41 2.50
C PHE A 50 -5.51 3.15 1.19
N LEU A 51 -6.18 2.80 0.10
CA LEU A 51 -6.00 3.46 -1.20
C LEU A 51 -6.32 4.95 -1.13
N LEU A 52 -7.40 5.34 -0.43
CA LEU A 52 -7.76 6.75 -0.23
C LEU A 52 -6.74 7.50 0.63
N THR A 53 -6.24 6.88 1.70
CA THR A 53 -5.17 7.48 2.51
C THR A 53 -3.91 7.70 1.67
N LEU A 54 -3.49 6.70 0.89
CA LEU A 54 -2.31 6.81 0.04
C LEU A 54 -2.49 7.83 -1.12
N LEU A 55 -3.72 7.97 -1.62
CA LEU A 55 -4.10 9.01 -2.58
C LEU A 55 -4.00 10.41 -1.94
N HIS A 56 -4.54 10.59 -0.73
CA HIS A 56 -4.43 11.83 0.04
C HIS A 56 -2.97 12.22 0.27
N GLU A 57 -2.15 11.25 0.68
CA GLU A 57 -0.71 11.41 0.87
C GLU A 57 0.07 11.50 -0.45
N ARG A 58 -0.59 11.53 -1.61
CA ARG A 58 0.03 11.66 -2.95
C ARG A 58 0.98 10.53 -3.33
N TYR A 59 0.92 9.39 -2.65
CA TYR A 59 1.62 8.17 -3.07
C TYR A 59 0.91 7.46 -4.22
N LEU A 60 -0.41 7.65 -4.33
CA LEU A 60 -1.22 7.17 -5.43
C LEU A 60 -1.87 8.30 -6.21
N GLN A 61 -2.28 7.98 -7.42
CA GLN A 61 -3.24 8.73 -8.23
C GLN A 61 -4.35 7.78 -8.70
N THR A 62 -5.50 8.33 -9.09
CA THR A 62 -6.64 7.55 -9.56
C THR A 62 -7.37 8.25 -10.71
N ASP A 63 -8.05 7.46 -11.55
CA ASP A 63 -9.05 7.90 -12.53
C ASP A 63 -10.50 7.68 -12.03
N GLY A 64 -10.66 7.33 -10.75
CA GLY A 64 -11.93 6.98 -10.12
C GLY A 64 -12.19 5.46 -10.06
N ARG A 65 -11.54 4.66 -10.91
CA ARG A 65 -11.68 3.20 -10.94
C ARG A 65 -10.38 2.48 -10.60
N TYR A 66 -9.29 2.90 -11.22
CA TYR A 66 -7.95 2.36 -11.04
C TYR A 66 -7.10 3.31 -10.21
N TYR A 67 -6.16 2.74 -9.47
CA TYR A 67 -5.14 3.42 -8.70
C TYR A 67 -3.77 3.04 -9.25
N TRP A 68 -2.79 3.95 -9.19
CA TRP A 68 -1.40 3.69 -9.55
C TRP A 68 -0.44 4.54 -8.73
N LEU A 69 0.80 4.06 -8.59
CA LEU A 69 1.86 4.76 -7.86
C LEU A 69 2.28 6.05 -8.57
N THR A 70 2.59 7.08 -7.77
CA THR A 70 3.23 8.30 -8.23
C THR A 70 4.75 8.23 -8.01
N PRO A 71 5.55 9.11 -8.64
CA PRO A 71 6.99 9.20 -8.37
C PRO A 71 7.35 9.45 -6.89
N LYS A 72 6.43 9.95 -6.05
CA LYS A 72 6.65 10.16 -4.61
C LYS A 72 7.06 8.85 -3.90
N THR A 73 6.62 7.71 -4.43
CA THR A 73 6.94 6.38 -3.90
C THR A 73 8.44 6.04 -3.97
N LEU A 74 9.19 6.64 -4.91
CA LEU A 74 10.65 6.48 -4.99
C LEU A 74 11.37 7.04 -3.76
N ARG A 75 10.75 8.00 -3.04
CA ARG A 75 11.30 8.54 -1.79
C ARG A 75 11.42 7.47 -0.70
N LEU A 76 10.59 6.42 -0.73
CA LEU A 76 10.70 5.31 0.21
C LEU A 76 11.98 4.50 -0.04
N GLY A 77 12.41 4.38 -1.29
CA GLY A 77 13.66 3.70 -1.66
C GLY A 77 14.90 4.57 -1.51
N GLN A 78 14.78 5.89 -1.65
CA GLN A 78 15.90 6.83 -1.49
C GLN A 78 16.53 6.78 -0.10
N ALA A 79 15.77 6.44 0.95
CA ALA A 79 16.30 6.33 2.31
C ALA A 79 17.29 5.17 2.52
N TYR A 80 17.46 4.28 1.53
CA TYR A 80 18.37 3.14 1.58
C TYR A 80 19.78 3.46 1.06
N VAL A 81 19.98 4.61 0.40
CA VAL A 81 21.25 5.04 -0.22
C VAL A 81 21.80 6.25 0.51
#